data_AF-A0A519X2S5-F1
#
_entry.id   AF-A0A519X2S5-F1
#
_cell.length_a   1.000
_cell.length_b   1.000
_cell.length_c   1.000
_cell.angle_alpha   90.00
_cell.angle_beta   90.00
_cell.angle_gamma   90.00
#
_symmetry.space_group_name_H-M   'P 1'
#
loop_
_entity.id
_entity.type
_entity.pdbx_description
1 polymer ?
#
loop_
_entity_poly.entity_id
_entity_poly.type
_entity_poly.pdbx_seq_one_letter_code
_entity_poly.pdbx_strand_id
1 'polypeptide(L)'
;MQNSKIIIVSGFSIDLSRIKTIRLNTSATLGPTNVLRVDLNLRYEYIFNPNRKEFEKEAISDIIEIDYVDYDDAKDALESLTEVWQEYAEMQEM
;
A
#
# COMPACT_ATOMS: atom_id res chain seq x y z
N MET A 1 12.10 7.50 15.83
CA MET A 1 12.30 6.43 14.81
C MET A 1 10.91 5.92 14.48
N GLN A 2 10.48 5.95 13.22
CA GLN A 2 9.21 5.30 12.86
C GLN A 2 9.41 3.79 13.03
N ASN A 3 8.75 3.21 14.02
CA ASN A 3 8.76 1.77 14.24
C ASN A 3 7.91 1.14 13.13
N SER A 4 8.50 0.24 12.34
CA SER A 4 7.73 -0.52 11.35
C SER A 4 6.69 -1.40 12.07
N LYS A 5 5.47 -1.42 11.55
CA LYS A 5 4.38 -2.29 12.01
C LYS A 5 3.77 -2.96 10.79
N ILE A 6 3.90 -4.28 10.71
CA ILE A 6 3.35 -5.11 9.64
C ILE A 6 2.00 -5.66 10.08
N ILE A 7 0.99 -5.49 9.25
CA ILE A 7 -0.34 -6.08 9.43
C ILE A 7 -0.68 -6.95 8.22
N ILE A 8 -1.71 -7.79 8.35
CA ILE A 8 -2.25 -8.59 7.26
C ILE A 8 -3.65 -8.09 6.94
N VAL A 9 -3.89 -7.71 5.68
CA VAL A 9 -5.19 -7.25 5.17
C VAL A 9 -5.53 -8.09 3.96
N SER A 10 -6.63 -8.85 4.02
CA SER A 10 -7.08 -9.71 2.91
C SER A 10 -5.98 -10.62 2.33
N GLY A 11 -5.09 -11.12 3.18
CA GLY A 11 -3.95 -11.97 2.79
C GLY A 11 -2.69 -11.23 2.34
N PHE A 12 -2.71 -9.90 2.23
CA PHE A 12 -1.55 -9.07 1.91
C PHE A 12 -0.85 -8.58 3.19
N SER A 13 0.48 -8.75 3.25
CA SER A 13 1.29 -8.13 4.29
C SER A 13 1.58 -6.68 3.94
N ILE A 14 1.14 -5.75 4.80
CA ILE A 14 1.28 -4.31 4.60
C ILE A 14 2.10 -3.73 5.76
N ASP A 15 3.19 -3.04 5.44
CA ASP A 15 3.94 -2.23 6.40
C ASP A 15 3.33 -0.83 6.49
N LEU A 16 2.73 -0.52 7.65
CA LEU A 16 2.03 0.74 7.89
C LEU A 16 2.95 1.96 7.79
N SER A 17 4.24 1.81 8.13
CA SER A 17 5.23 2.90 8.02
C SER A 17 5.48 3.32 6.56
N ARG A 18 5.16 2.42 5.62
CA ARG A 18 5.37 2.64 4.19
C ARG A 18 4.12 3.12 3.48
N ILE A 19 2.94 3.15 4.12
CA ILE A 19 1.73 3.60 3.44
C ILE A 19 1.87 5.09 3.10
N LYS A 20 1.73 5.40 1.81
CA LYS A 20 1.65 6.77 1.30
C LYS A 20 0.19 7.20 1.14
N THR A 21 -0.66 6.30 0.63
CA THR A 21 -2.07 6.59 0.38
C THR A 21 -2.87 5.29 0.38
N ILE A 22 -4.09 5.34 0.93
CA ILE A 22 -5.10 4.28 0.85
C ILE A 22 -6.30 4.89 0.11
N ARG A 23 -6.80 4.23 -0.94
CA ARG A 23 -7.93 4.75 -1.73
C ARG A 23 -8.71 3.63 -2.43
N LEU A 24 -9.98 3.90 -2.70
CA LEU A 24 -10.74 3.07 -3.63
C LEU A 24 -10.33 3.41 -5.07
N ASN A 25 -10.15 2.37 -5.87
CA ASN A 25 -9.90 2.55 -7.27
C ASN A 25 -11.16 3.08 -7.96
N THR A 26 -10.96 4.03 -8.86
CA THR A 26 -12.04 4.68 -9.62
C THR A 26 -11.75 4.52 -11.10
N SER A 27 -12.75 4.04 -11.83
CA SER A 27 -12.70 3.94 -13.28
C SER A 27 -13.51 5.08 -13.88
N ALA A 28 -12.96 5.76 -14.88
CA ALA A 28 -13.67 6.83 -15.59
C ALA A 28 -14.94 6.32 -16.30
N THR A 29 -15.01 5.02 -16.63
CA THR A 29 -16.15 4.40 -17.32
C THR A 29 -17.10 3.67 -16.38
N LEU A 30 -16.61 3.08 -15.28
CA LEU A 30 -17.42 2.25 -14.36
C LEU A 30 -17.77 2.97 -13.06
N GLY A 31 -17.15 4.11 -12.77
CA GLY A 31 -17.29 4.79 -11.48
C GLY A 31 -16.44 4.12 -10.39
N PRO A 32 -16.87 4.20 -9.12
CA PRO A 32 -16.21 3.52 -8.01
C PRO A 32 -16.19 2.00 -8.22
N THR A 33 -15.06 1.35 -7.90
CA THR A 33 -14.87 -0.09 -8.09
C THR A 33 -14.70 -0.83 -6.76
N ASN A 34 -14.79 -2.15 -6.80
CA ASN A 34 -14.56 -3.07 -5.68
C ASN A 34 -13.07 -3.27 -5.33
N VAL A 35 -12.18 -2.39 -5.78
CA VAL A 35 -10.73 -2.55 -5.61
C VAL A 35 -10.20 -1.49 -4.65
N LEU A 36 -9.61 -1.94 -3.54
CA LEU A 36 -8.84 -1.10 -2.64
C LEU A 36 -7.39 -1.02 -3.13
N ARG A 37 -6.85 0.20 -3.22
CA ARG A 37 -5.49 0.45 -3.64
C ARG A 37 -4.69 1.10 -2.51
N VAL A 38 -3.56 0.50 -2.20
CA VAL A 38 -2.59 1.00 -1.21
C VAL A 38 -1.29 1.32 -1.95
N ASP A 39 -1.00 2.61 -2.06
CA ASP A 39 0.26 3.09 -2.65
C ASP A 39 1.30 3.19 -1.52
N LEU A 40 2.46 2.55 -1.68
CA LEU A 40 3.54 2.57 -0.70
C LEU A 40 4.64 3.58 -1.09
N ASN A 41 5.38 4.04 -0.08
CA ASN A 41 6.57 4.86 -0.25
C ASN A 41 7.61 4.11 -1.07
N LEU A 42 8.26 4.89 -1.95
CA LEU A 42 9.30 4.44 -2.84
C LEU A 42 10.43 3.81 -2.03
N ARG A 43 10.83 2.60 -2.39
CA ARG A 43 12.02 1.95 -1.86
C ARG A 43 13.11 1.92 -2.93
N TYR A 44 14.34 1.86 -2.47
CA TYR A 44 15.47 1.65 -3.35
C TYR A 44 15.97 0.24 -3.19
N GLU A 45 16.08 -0.48 -4.30
CA GLU A 45 16.68 -1.81 -4.33
C GLU A 45 17.85 -1.82 -5.28
N TYR A 46 18.85 -2.66 -4.97
CA TYR A 46 19.94 -2.93 -5.89
C TYR A 46 19.57 -4.14 -6.74
N ILE A 47 19.27 -3.89 -8.00
CA ILE A 47 18.91 -4.93 -8.96
C ILE A 47 20.13 -5.23 -9.83
N PHE A 48 20.45 -6.51 -9.98
CA PHE A 48 21.54 -6.93 -10.86
C PHE A 48 21.13 -6.76 -12.33
N ASN A 49 21.88 -5.96 -13.08
CA ASN A 49 21.70 -5.81 -14.51
C ASN A 49 22.60 -6.82 -15.26
N PRO A 50 22.03 -7.88 -15.89
CA PRO A 50 22.83 -8.93 -16.52
C PRO A 50 23.60 -8.44 -17.76
N ASN A 51 23.14 -7.38 -18.42
CA ASN A 51 23.81 -6.82 -19.61
C ASN A 51 25.09 -6.05 -19.23
N ARG A 52 25.06 -5.38 -18.08
CA ARG A 52 26.18 -4.57 -17.57
C ARG A 52 27.04 -5.29 -16.53
N LYS A 53 26.55 -6.40 -15.99
CA LYS A 53 27.18 -7.19 -14.91
C LYS A 53 27.45 -6.38 -13.64
N GLU A 54 26.57 -5.43 -13.34
CA GLU A 54 26.65 -4.56 -12.16
C GLU A 54 25.30 -4.44 -11.45
N PHE A 55 25.32 -4.04 -10.18
CA PHE A 55 24.11 -3.74 -9.43
C PHE A 55 23.75 -2.27 -9.59
N GLU A 56 22.54 -2.00 -10.05
CA GLU A 56 22.01 -0.65 -10.24
C GLU A 56 20.99 -0.35 -9.14
N LYS A 57 21.05 0.87 -8.58
CA LYS A 57 20.09 1.32 -7.57
C LYS A 57 18.83 1.80 -8.27
N GLU A 58 17.76 1.03 -8.13
CA GLU A 58 16.48 1.29 -8.76
C GLU A 58 15.43 1.78 -7.76
N ALA A 59 14.59 2.68 -8.21
CA ALA A 59 13.47 3.23 -7.46
C ALA A 59 12.21 2.41 -7.73
N ILE A 60 11.77 1.62 -6.76
CA ILE A 60 10.58 0.77 -6.90
C ILE A 60 9.40 1.44 -6.20
N SER A 61 8.34 1.70 -6.97
CA SER A 61 7.02 2.03 -6.45
C SER A 61 6.23 0.75 -6.25
N ASP A 62 5.92 0.42 -4.99
CA ASP A 62 5.05 -0.72 -4.69
C ASP A 62 3.60 -0.25 -4.58
N ILE A 63 2.70 -0.99 -5.23
CA ILE A 63 1.27 -0.77 -5.20
C ILE A 63 0.62 -2.10 -4.87
N ILE A 64 -0.26 -2.09 -3.87
CA ILE A 64 -1.06 -3.25 -3.49
C ILE A 64 -2.49 -2.98 -3.92
N GLU A 65 -3.06 -3.87 -4.71
CA GLU A 65 -4.45 -3.83 -5.15
C GLU A 65 -5.15 -5.05 -4.57
N ILE A 66 -6.28 -4.82 -3.89
CA ILE A 66 -7.06 -5.85 -3.19
C ILE A 66 -8.47 -5.82 -3.76
N ASP A 67 -8.87 -6.92 -4.39
CA ASP A 67 -10.22 -7.12 -4.91
C ASP A 67 -11.16 -7.59 -3.79
N TYR A 68 -12.31 -6.93 -3.69
CA TYR A 68 -13.42 -7.31 -2.79
C TYR A 68 -14.61 -7.83 -3.61
N VAL A 69 -15.64 -8.36 -2.93
CA VAL A 69 -16.82 -8.88 -3.63
C VAL A 69 -17.57 -7.74 -4.31
N ASP A 70 -17.74 -6.61 -3.61
CA ASP A 70 -18.39 -5.42 -4.13
C ASP A 70 -17.76 -4.11 -3.62
N TYR A 71 -18.38 -3.00 -4.00
CA TYR A 71 -17.91 -1.66 -3.63
C TYR A 71 -18.07 -1.36 -2.14
N ASP A 72 -19.14 -1.85 -1.51
CA ASP A 72 -19.42 -1.56 -0.11
C ASP A 72 -18.41 -2.30 0.78
N ASP A 73 -18.09 -3.55 0.47
CA ASP A 73 -17.01 -4.30 1.13
C ASP A 73 -15.64 -3.59 0.99
N ALA A 74 -15.33 -3.10 -0.21
CA ALA A 74 -14.08 -2.36 -0.44
C ALA A 74 -14.03 -1.07 0.37
N LYS A 75 -15.17 -0.39 0.51
CA LYS A 75 -15.31 0.85 1.28
C LYS A 75 -15.17 0.60 2.78
N ASP A 76 -15.79 -0.44 3.31
CA ASP A 76 -15.63 -0.82 4.72
C ASP A 76 -14.16 -1.17 5.02
N ALA A 77 -13.49 -1.85 4.09
CA ALA A 77 -12.06 -2.12 4.20
C ALA A 77 -11.18 -0.85 4.13
N LEU A 78 -11.54 0.12 3.28
CA LEU A 78 -10.88 1.43 3.23
C LEU A 78 -10.97 2.13 4.59
N GLU A 79 -12.17 2.21 5.17
CA GLU A 79 -12.41 2.86 6.45
C GLU A 79 -11.61 2.17 7.57
N SER A 80 -11.70 0.84 7.65
CA SER A 80 -10.97 0.05 8.66
C SER A 80 -9.45 0.18 8.54
N LEU A 81 -8.89 0.09 7.34
CA LEU A 81 -7.44 0.22 7.15
C LEU A 81 -6.95 1.65 7.43
N THR A 82 -7.77 2.65 7.11
CA THR A 82 -7.45 4.06 7.38
C THR A 82 -7.39 4.31 8.88
N GLU A 83 -8.35 3.79 9.65
CA GLU A 83 -8.36 3.90 11.11
C GLU A 83 -7.10 3.27 11.73
N VAL A 84 -6.77 2.03 11.35
CA VAL A 84 -5.56 1.34 11.85
C VAL A 84 -4.28 2.08 11.49
N TRP A 85 -4.21 2.68 10.30
CA TRP A 85 -3.06 3.48 9.89
C TRP A 85 -2.97 4.79 10.67
N GLN A 86 -4.10 5.46 10.92
CA GLN A 86 -4.14 6.70 11.70
C GLN A 86 -3.70 6.47 13.15
N GLU A 87 -4.23 5.44 13.81
CA GLU A 87 -3.79 5.04 15.15
C GLU A 87 -2.28 4.79 15.20
N TYR A 88 -1.76 4.08 14.19
CA TYR A 88 -0.32 3.85 14.06
C TYR A 88 0.45 5.16 13.91
N ALA A 89 0.00 6.06 13.05
CA ALA A 89 0.65 7.34 12.78
C ALA A 89 0.71 8.23 14.03
N GLU A 90 -0.39 8.33 14.78
CA GLU A 90 -0.46 9.08 16.03
C GLU A 90 0.51 8.53 17.09
N MET A 91 0.62 7.19 17.21
CA MET A 91 1.60 6.56 18.10
C MET A 91 3.06 6.87 17.74
N GLN A 92 3.36 7.26 16.49
CA GLN A 92 4.73 7.63 16.10
C GLN A 92 5.06 9.10 16.38
N GLU A 93 4.05 9.95 16.59
CA GLU A 93 4.22 11.37 16.91
C GLU A 93 4.36 11.66 18.42
N MET A 94 4.03 10.67 19.25
CA MET A 94 4.21 10.69 20.72
C MET A 94 5.62 10.28 21.17
#